data_AF-A0A091JXH4-F1
#
_entry.id   AF-A0A091JXH4-F1
#
_cell.length_a   1.000
_cell.length_b   1.000
_cell.length_c   1.000
_cell.angle_alpha   90.00
_cell.angle_beta   90.00
_cell.angle_gamma   90.00
#
_symmetry.space_group_name_H-M   'P 1'
#
loop_
_entity.id
_entity.type
_entity.pdbx_description
1 polymer ?
#
loop_
_entity_poly.entity_id
_entity_poly.type
_entity_poly.pdbx_seq_one_letter_code
_entity_poly.pdbx_strand_id
1 'polypeptide(L)'
;NQDDYQLVRKLGRGKYSEVFEAINITNNEKVVVKILKPVKKKKIKREIKILENLRGGPNIISLLDIVKDPVSRTPALVFEH
;
A
#
# COMPACT_ATOMS: atom_id res chain seq x y z
N ASN A 1 1.96 -7.47 -8.34
CA ASN A 1 2.97 -6.60 -8.99
C ASN A 1 2.46 -5.16 -8.90
N GLN A 2 3.30 -4.12 -8.84
CA GLN A 2 2.76 -2.73 -8.80
C GLN A 2 2.00 -2.39 -10.09
N ASP A 3 2.37 -3.00 -11.21
CA ASP A 3 1.70 -2.84 -12.51
C ASP A 3 0.25 -3.36 -12.51
N ASP A 4 -0.15 -4.15 -11.50
CA ASP A 4 -1.52 -4.63 -11.31
C ASP A 4 -2.45 -3.52 -10.76
N TYR A 5 -1.89 -2.36 -10.39
CA TYR A 5 -2.62 -1.26 -9.75
C TYR A 5 -2.46 0.04 -10.52
N GLN A 6 -3.56 0.52 -11.10
CA GLN A 6 -3.60 1.80 -11.80
C GLN A 6 -3.99 2.92 -10.83
N LEU A 7 -3.07 3.86 -10.57
CA LEU A 7 -3.34 5.02 -9.73
C LEU A 7 -4.38 5.94 -10.40
N VAL A 8 -5.41 6.32 -9.64
CA VAL A 8 -6.51 7.19 -10.10
C VAL A 8 -6.28 8.63 -9.67
N ARG A 9 -6.20 8.87 -8.35
CA ARG A 9 -6.00 10.21 -7.79
C ARG A 9 -5.28 10.17 -6.46
N LYS A 10 -4.59 11.26 -6.15
CA LYS A 10 -3.95 11.44 -4.85
C LYS A 10 -5.01 11.76 -3.79
N LEU A 11 -5.01 10.99 -2.70
CA LEU A 11 -5.88 11.21 -1.55
C LEU A 11 -5.20 12.06 -0.48
N GLY A 12 -3.88 11.93 -0.34
CA GLY A 12 -3.17 12.67 0.69
C GLY A 12 -1.65 12.50 0.66
N ARG A 13 -1.00 13.30 1.50
CA ARG A 13 0.45 13.28 1.68
C ARG A 13 0.76 13.31 3.17
N GLY A 14 1.55 12.35 3.62
CA GLY A 14 2.10 12.30 4.97
C GLY A 14 3.61 12.54 4.99
N LYS A 15 4.16 12.59 6.22
CA LYS A 15 5.62 12.66 6.44
C LYS A 15 6.36 11.48 5.82
N TYR A 16 5.79 10.28 5.91
CA TYR A 16 6.45 9.03 5.51
C TYR A 16 5.85 8.34 4.28
N SER A 17 4.75 8.87 3.72
CA SER A 17 4.07 8.25 2.58
C SER A 17 3.29 9.25 1.75
N GLU A 18 2.91 8.81 0.56
CA GLU A 18 1.89 9.42 -0.29
C GLU A 18 0.81 8.38 -0.55
N VAL A 19 -0.45 8.81 -0.52
CA VAL A 19 -1.61 7.90 -0.56
C VAL A 19 -2.46 8.23 -1.77
N PHE A 20 -2.84 7.20 -2.51
CA PHE A 20 -3.58 7.30 -3.75
C PHE A 20 -4.77 6.32 -3.74
N GLU A 21 -5.89 6.75 -4.32
CA GLU A 21 -6.93 5.83 -4.79
C GLU A 21 -6.41 5.16 -6.07
N ALA A 22 -6.64 3.86 -6.21
CA ALA A 22 -6.24 3.08 -7.37
C ALA A 22 -7.30 2.02 -7.71
N ILE A 23 -7.19 1.44 -8.91
CA ILE A 23 -7.97 0.28 -9.35
C ILE A 23 -7.01 -0.90 -9.51
N ASN A 24 -7.36 -2.04 -8.91
CA ASN A 24 -6.73 -3.31 -9.25
C ASN A 24 -7.25 -3.78 -10.61
N ILE A 25 -6.40 -3.80 -11.63
CA ILE A 25 -6.83 -4.08 -13.01
C ILE A 25 -7.17 -5.56 -13.24
N THR A 26 -6.79 -6.45 -12.32
CA THR A 26 -7.04 -7.90 -12.44
C THR A 26 -8.47 -8.27 -12.06
N ASN A 27 -9.11 -7.50 -11.17
CA ASN A 27 -10.46 -7.77 -10.65
C ASN A 27 -11.38 -6.54 -10.65
N ASN A 28 -10.88 -5.38 -11.11
CA ASN A 28 -11.58 -4.11 -11.18
C ASN A 28 -12.05 -3.56 -9.82
N GLU A 29 -11.41 -3.97 -8.72
CA GLU A 29 -11.72 -3.47 -7.38
C GLU A 29 -10.99 -2.15 -7.08
N LYS A 30 -11.67 -1.27 -6.35
CA LYS A 30 -11.06 -0.07 -5.78
C LYS A 30 -10.16 -0.42 -4.61
N VAL A 31 -8.97 0.16 -4.59
CA VAL A 31 -7.99 -0.03 -3.51
C VAL A 31 -7.31 1.29 -3.17
N VAL A 32 -6.62 1.31 -2.04
CA VAL A 32 -5.77 2.44 -1.62
C VAL A 32 -4.31 2.03 -1.66
N VAL A 33 -3.50 2.76 -2.42
CA VAL A 33 -2.06 2.53 -2.54
C VAL A 33 -1.30 3.56 -1.72
N LYS A 34 -0.57 3.09 -0.70
CA LYS A 34 0.31 3.89 0.15
C LYS A 34 1.76 3.69 -0.27
N ILE A 35 2.28 4.63 -1.05
CA ILE A 35 3.67 4.65 -1.49
C ILE A 35 4.55 5.13 -0.34
N LEU A 36 5.53 4.33 0.07
CA LEU A 36 6.40 4.64 1.21
C LEU A 36 7.59 5.47 0.76
N LYS A 37 7.83 6.59 1.43
CA LYS A 37 9.03 7.41 1.22
C LYS A 37 10.27 6.65 1.71
N PRO A 38 11.48 7.04 1.26
CA PRO A 38 12.72 6.43 1.73
C PRO A 38 12.84 6.47 3.28
N VAL A 39 12.71 5.30 3.90
CA VAL A 39 12.84 5.10 5.35
C VAL A 39 13.62 3.81 5.63
N LYS A 40 14.13 3.66 6.86
CA LYS A 40 14.86 2.46 7.28
C LYS A 40 14.01 1.20 7.03
N LYS A 41 14.59 0.17 6.40
CA LYS A 41 13.92 -1.12 6.13
C LYS A 41 13.26 -1.74 7.38
N LYS A 42 13.86 -1.56 8.56
CA LYS A 42 13.28 -2.00 9.84
C LYS A 42 11.91 -1.39 10.13
N LYS A 43 11.68 -0.12 9.76
CA LYS A 43 10.37 0.54 9.92
C LYS A 43 9.31 -0.06 8.99
N ILE A 44 9.68 -0.30 7.73
CA ILE A 44 8.80 -0.90 6.72
C ILE A 44 8.41 -2.32 7.14
N LYS A 45 9.39 -3.16 7.48
CA LYS A 45 9.15 -4.54 7.95
C LYS A 45 8.28 -4.58 9.20
N ARG A 46 8.45 -3.61 10.11
CA ARG A 46 7.63 -3.52 11.33
C ARG A 46 6.18 -3.19 11.00
N GLU A 47 5.93 -2.23 10.11
CA GLU A 47 4.57 -1.85 9.71
C GLU A 47 3.84 -3.01 9.03
N ILE A 48 4.50 -3.67 8.06
CA ILE A 48 4.00 -4.88 7.42
C ILE A 48 3.67 -5.96 8.45
N LYS A 49 4.63 -6.28 9.35
CA LYS A 49 4.45 -7.37 10.30
C LYS A 49 3.30 -7.12 11.29
N ILE A 50 3.09 -5.86 11.70
CA ILE A 50 1.96 -5.48 12.55
C ILE A 50 0.65 -5.65 11.79
N LEU A 51 0.56 -5.17 10.54
CA LEU A 51 -0.64 -5.28 9.71
C LEU A 51 -0.99 -6.76 9.41
N GLU A 52 -0.01 -7.58 9.09
CA GLU A 52 -0.20 -9.03 8.89
C GLU A 52 -0.74 -9.72 10.15
N ASN A 53 -0.18 -9.38 11.32
CA ASN A 53 -0.62 -9.97 12.60
C ASN A 53 -2.04 -9.54 13.00
N LEU A 54 -2.49 -8.37 12.55
CA LEU A 54 -3.80 -7.80 12.90
C LEU A 54 -4.87 -8.03 11.81
N ARG A 55 -4.52 -8.71 10.70
CA ARG A 55 -5.42 -8.96 9.58
C ARG A 55 -6.68 -9.70 10.05
N GLY A 56 -7.85 -9.21 9.64
CA GLY A 56 -9.16 -9.75 10.03
C GLY A 56 -9.65 -9.31 11.42
N GLY A 57 -8.89 -8.48 12.14
CA GLY A 57 -9.33 -7.87 13.39
C GLY A 57 -10.46 -6.86 13.18
N PRO A 58 -11.40 -6.72 14.13
CA PRO A 58 -12.51 -5.79 14.00
C PRO A 58 -12.02 -4.35 13.91
N ASN A 59 -12.51 -3.59 12.93
CA ASN A 59 -12.18 -2.18 12.69
C ASN A 59 -10.68 -1.92 12.39
N ILE A 60 -9.96 -2.92 11.86
CA ILE A 60 -8.57 -2.77 11.44
C ILE A 60 -8.50 -2.84 9.92
N ILE A 61 -7.80 -1.88 9.31
CA ILE A 61 -7.60 -1.83 7.86
C ILE A 61 -6.92 -3.09 7.33
N SER A 62 -7.47 -3.65 6.27
CA SER A 62 -6.95 -4.85 5.61
C SER A 62 -5.80 -4.51 4.67
N LEU A 63 -4.60 -5.03 4.97
CA LEU A 63 -3.48 -5.07 4.02
C LEU A 63 -3.74 -6.17 3.00
N LEU A 64 -4.00 -5.79 1.75
CA LEU A 64 -4.30 -6.71 0.65
C LEU A 64 -3.02 -7.24 0.00
N ASP A 65 -2.07 -6.35 -0.29
CA ASP A 65 -0.85 -6.69 -1.02
C ASP A 65 0.33 -5.77 -0.64
N ILE A 66 1.54 -6.22 -0.91
CA ILE A 66 2.80 -5.51 -0.70
C ILE A 66 3.57 -5.52 -2.02
N VAL A 67 3.63 -4.36 -2.68
CA VAL A 67 4.26 -4.23 -4.00
C VAL A 67 5.50 -3.36 -3.95
N LYS A 68 6.29 -3.45 -5.02
CA LYS A 68 7.39 -2.54 -5.28
C LYS A 68 7.32 -2.09 -6.72
N ASP A 69 7.60 -0.82 -6.90
CA ASP A 69 7.74 -0.24 -8.23
C ASP A 69 8.91 -0.92 -8.95
N PRO A 70 8.72 -1.48 -10.16
CA PRO A 70 9.77 -2.23 -10.84
C PRO A 70 10.98 -1.36 -11.19
N VAL A 71 10.76 -0.06 -11.44
CA VAL A 71 11.79 0.89 -11.87
C VAL A 71 12.52 1.50 -10.66
N SER A 72 11.80 2.21 -9.79
CA SER A 72 12.35 2.94 -8.64
C SER A 72 12.62 2.05 -7.43
N ARG A 73 12.10 0.81 -7.41
CA ARG A 73 12.19 -0.13 -6.28
C ARG A 73 11.52 0.39 -5.01
N THR A 74 10.70 1.44 -5.12
CA THR A 74 9.97 2.06 -4.02
C THR A 74 8.88 1.09 -3.53
N PRO A 75 8.84 0.75 -2.23
CA PRO A 75 7.80 -0.12 -1.70
C PRO A 75 6.48 0.63 -1.51
N ALA A 76 5.37 -0.06 -1.78
CA ALA A 76 4.03 0.42 -1.50
C ALA A 76 3.19 -0.66 -0.81
N LEU A 77 2.23 -0.22 0.00
CA LEU A 77 1.25 -1.07 0.68
C LEU A 77 -0.12 -0.84 0.05
N VAL A 78 -0.83 -1.91 -0.26
CA VAL A 78 -2.17 -1.88 -0.86
C VAL A 78 -3.21 -2.24 0.19
N PHE A 79 -4.25 -1.41 0.31
CA PHE A 79 -5.31 -1.57 1.30
C PHE A 79 -6.69 -1.63 0.63
N GLU A 80 -7.68 -2.15 1.37
CA GLU A 80 -9.09 -1.97 1.04
C GLU A 80 -9.45 -0.47 0.96
N HIS A 81 -10.43 -0.14 0.12
CA HIS A 81 -10.97 1.22 -0.01
C HIS A 81 -12.08 1.46 1.01
#